data_AF-A0A9W6ZZT1-F1
#
_entry.id   AF-A0A9W6ZZT1-F1
#
_cell.length_a   1.000
_cell.length_b   1.000
_cell.length_c   1.000
_cell.angle_alpha   90.00
_cell.angle_beta   90.00
_cell.angle_gamma   90.00
#
_symmetry.space_group_name_H-M   'P 1'
#
loop_
_entity.id
_entity.type
_entity.pdbx_description
1 polymer ?
#
loop_
_entity_poly.entity_id
_entity_poly.type
_entity_poly.pdbx_seq_one_letter_code
_entity_poly.pdbx_strand_id
1 'polypeptide(L)'
;MLASECRTLNMEVARWFYVPAFPTSVGHLNQFRDGSDYADLAASYDYLAEVHANLLETSPYYSRKNGTDHIFAISHDIGSCLAPVWISQSSVMLQVLADGATSSIVRRYLGKTGGVRCGWGEEPKYDMYLALTRYICVEFDADISLDPEVKGDPARQEFIDRSLQGPCFVAGKDIVIPPFIGERYSLSLDAYFNKREKDIDFYFRGSVLPMPYSFGVRQWLSEKGLAFDFLVNNEALTNDDLYWRELTRSLFCFSPPGWFEWSPRTYQAIAAGCIPVVIKEKETRMPFEGFVSWNNFAVFVDLENYVEEVEALMGEVKRGEWDLRIEKMQAELKRVWRVFTYGDSGGGGGEEGGREFLW
;
A
#
# COMPACT_ATOMS: atom_id res chain seq x y z
N MET A 1 0.86 10.95 23.89
CA MET A 1 1.88 10.00 23.39
C MET A 1 1.79 8.76 24.28
N LEU A 2 1.39 7.62 23.70
CA LEU A 2 1.17 6.38 24.44
C LEU A 2 2.51 5.85 25.00
N ALA A 3 2.48 5.34 26.24
CA ALA A 3 3.63 4.73 26.90
C ALA A 3 3.75 3.27 26.42
N SER A 4 4.80 2.97 25.65
CA SER A 4 5.14 1.61 25.24
C SER A 4 6.36 1.15 26.04
N GLU A 5 6.36 -0.10 26.51
CA GLU A 5 7.50 -0.70 27.23
C GLU A 5 8.77 -0.78 26.36
N CYS A 6 8.61 -0.76 25.03
CA CYS A 6 9.71 -0.75 24.07
C CYS A 6 10.32 0.64 23.85
N ARG A 7 9.73 1.70 24.40
CA ARG A 7 10.18 3.08 24.21
C ARG A 7 11.07 3.54 25.38
N THR A 8 12.22 4.11 25.05
CA THR A 8 13.10 4.78 26.01
C THR A 8 13.40 6.21 25.53
N LEU A 9 13.58 7.13 26.49
CA LEU A 9 14.14 8.47 26.22
C LEU A 9 15.65 8.51 26.48
N ASN A 10 16.21 7.46 27.09
CA ASN A 10 17.65 7.33 27.28
C ASN A 10 18.27 6.72 26.01
N MET A 11 19.00 7.54 25.27
CA MET A 11 19.62 7.18 23.99
C MET A 11 20.75 6.15 24.13
N GLU A 12 21.40 6.06 25.29
CA GLU A 12 22.50 5.10 25.53
C GLU A 12 22.03 3.64 25.54
N VAL A 13 20.79 3.42 25.96
CA VAL A 13 20.19 2.07 26.03
C VAL A 13 19.30 1.78 24.81
N ALA A 14 19.12 2.75 23.91
CA ALA A 14 18.31 2.59 22.72
C ALA A 14 18.99 1.66 21.71
N ARG A 15 18.28 0.59 21.33
CA ARG A 15 18.71 -0.34 20.28
C ARG A 15 18.38 0.16 18.88
N TRP A 16 17.28 0.90 18.75
CA TRP A 16 16.76 1.46 17.52
C TRP A 16 16.36 2.92 17.75
N PHE A 17 16.50 3.76 16.73
CA PHE A 17 16.11 5.16 16.75
C PHE A 17 15.05 5.41 15.68
N TYR A 18 13.90 5.92 16.08
CA TYR A 18 12.92 6.42 15.14
C TYR A 18 13.28 7.85 14.72
N VAL A 19 13.36 8.11 13.42
CA VAL A 19 13.57 9.44 12.85
C VAL A 19 12.21 10.02 12.45
N PRO A 20 11.73 11.09 13.12
CA PRO A 20 10.43 11.69 12.85
C PRO A 20 10.49 12.61 11.62
N ALA A 21 10.92 12.08 10.48
CA ALA A 21 10.94 12.77 9.20
C ALA A 21 9.67 12.41 8.39
N PHE A 22 8.96 13.43 7.91
CA PHE A 22 7.69 13.26 7.18
C PHE A 22 7.77 13.82 5.75
N PRO A 23 8.58 13.20 4.86
CA PRO A 23 8.85 13.73 3.53
C PRO A 23 7.56 13.87 2.69
N THR A 24 6.64 12.92 2.79
CA THR A 24 5.34 12.97 2.10
C THR A 24 4.57 14.26 2.45
N SER A 25 4.53 14.64 3.73
CA SER A 25 3.85 15.86 4.16
C SER A 25 4.48 17.12 3.56
N VAL A 26 5.81 17.16 3.45
CA VAL A 26 6.53 18.30 2.86
C VAL A 26 6.19 18.45 1.39
N GLY A 27 6.19 17.34 0.63
CA GLY A 27 5.80 17.36 -0.79
C GLY A 27 4.40 17.92 -1.02
N HIS A 28 3.44 17.58 -0.15
CA HIS A 28 2.07 18.12 -0.23
C HIS A 28 1.93 19.55 0.30
N LEU A 29 2.73 19.99 1.27
CA LEU A 29 2.66 21.37 1.76
C LEU A 29 3.03 22.38 0.67
N ASN A 30 4.05 22.06 -0.15
CA ASN A 30 4.46 22.92 -1.24
C ASN A 30 3.41 22.97 -2.35
N GLN A 31 2.76 21.85 -2.63
CA GLN A 31 1.61 21.77 -3.54
C GLN A 31 0.52 22.80 -3.20
N PHE A 32 0.15 22.91 -1.91
CA PHE A 32 -0.85 23.91 -1.49
C PHE A 32 -0.35 25.35 -1.59
N ARG A 33 0.97 25.58 -1.57
CA ARG A 33 1.57 26.92 -1.60
C ARG A 33 1.70 27.47 -3.01
N ASP A 34 2.09 26.63 -3.95
CA ASP A 34 2.25 27.01 -5.36
C ASP A 34 0.98 26.81 -6.19
N GLY A 35 -0.05 26.16 -5.62
CA GLY A 35 -1.31 25.89 -6.30
C GLY A 35 -1.18 24.80 -7.36
N SER A 36 -0.11 24.01 -7.33
CA SER A 36 0.08 22.90 -8.24
C SER A 36 -0.89 21.76 -7.91
N ASP A 37 -1.28 21.00 -8.92
CA ASP A 37 -2.10 19.81 -8.71
C ASP A 37 -1.28 18.64 -8.15
N TYR A 38 0.03 18.81 -7.93
CA TYR A 38 1.00 17.71 -7.78
C TYR A 38 1.92 17.85 -6.57
N ALA A 39 2.27 16.73 -5.93
CA ALA A 39 3.24 16.73 -4.84
C ALA A 39 4.66 17.10 -5.32
N ASP A 40 5.34 17.97 -4.56
CA ASP A 40 6.73 18.36 -4.83
C ASP A 40 7.72 17.33 -4.25
N LEU A 41 8.10 16.38 -5.10
CA LEU A 41 9.04 15.31 -4.74
C LEU A 41 10.46 15.83 -4.53
N ALA A 42 10.86 16.92 -5.21
CA ALA A 42 12.18 17.51 -5.04
C ALA A 42 12.31 18.12 -3.64
N ALA A 43 11.30 18.87 -3.19
CA ALA A 43 11.26 19.38 -1.83
C ALA A 43 11.23 18.27 -0.77
N SER A 44 10.58 17.14 -1.05
CA SER A 44 10.61 15.97 -0.17
C SER A 44 12.04 15.44 0.01
N TYR A 45 12.85 15.47 -1.05
CA TYR A 45 14.25 15.03 -1.03
C TYR A 45 15.17 16.03 -0.34
N ASP A 46 15.03 17.33 -0.66
CA ASP A 46 15.81 18.40 -0.02
C ASP A 46 15.57 18.41 1.49
N TYR A 47 14.32 18.23 1.91
CA TYR A 47 13.98 18.04 3.32
C TYR A 47 14.71 16.86 3.96
N LEU A 48 14.78 15.71 3.28
CA LEU A 48 15.54 14.57 3.80
C LEU A 48 17.05 14.84 3.85
N ALA A 49 17.59 15.61 2.91
CA ALA A 49 18.99 16.04 2.94
C ALA A 49 19.28 16.95 4.14
N GLU A 50 18.39 17.89 4.46
CA GLU A 50 18.48 18.72 5.67
C GLU A 50 18.40 17.87 6.96
N VAL A 51 17.47 16.91 7.01
CA VAL A 51 17.38 15.94 8.12
C VAL A 51 18.68 15.19 8.29
N HIS A 52 19.30 14.72 7.20
CA HIS A 52 20.58 14.00 7.26
C HIS A 52 21.70 14.88 7.81
N ALA A 53 21.83 16.11 7.32
CA ALA A 53 22.83 17.06 7.80
C ALA A 53 22.66 17.31 9.31
N ASN A 54 21.42 17.51 9.76
CA ASN A 54 21.11 17.70 11.18
C ASN A 54 21.44 16.46 12.01
N LEU A 55 21.14 15.25 11.53
CA LEU A 55 21.50 14.01 12.21
C LEU A 55 23.01 13.85 12.37
N LEU A 56 23.78 14.16 11.31
CA LEU A 56 25.24 14.08 11.36
C LEU A 56 25.85 15.09 12.33
N GLU A 57 25.25 16.27 12.46
CA GLU A 57 25.72 17.33 13.36
C GLU A 57 25.32 17.08 14.83
N THR A 58 24.08 16.67 15.06
CA THR A 58 23.47 16.70 16.40
C THR A 58 23.33 15.32 17.06
N SER A 59 23.36 14.24 16.29
CA SER A 59 23.18 12.88 16.80
C SER A 59 24.48 12.07 16.71
N PRO A 60 25.22 11.90 17.82
CA PRO A 60 26.40 11.01 17.82
C PRO A 60 26.02 9.55 17.52
N TYR A 61 24.74 9.18 17.68
CA TYR A 61 24.28 7.82 17.47
C TYR A 61 24.02 7.47 16.02
N TYR A 62 23.74 8.45 15.15
CA TYR A 62 23.57 8.18 13.73
C TYR A 62 24.89 7.70 13.12
N SER A 63 25.96 8.48 13.32
CA SER A 63 27.29 8.19 12.80
C SER A 63 27.92 6.92 13.38
N ARG A 64 27.51 6.48 14.59
CA ARG A 64 28.06 5.29 15.28
C ARG A 64 27.92 4.00 14.46
N LYS A 65 26.84 3.92 13.68
CA LYS A 65 26.45 2.76 12.88
C LYS A 65 26.01 3.17 11.48
N ASN A 66 26.36 4.39 11.05
CA ASN A 66 25.95 4.94 9.76
C ASN A 66 24.42 4.85 9.52
N GLY A 67 23.60 4.96 10.56
CA GLY A 67 22.14 4.86 10.45
C GLY A 67 21.55 3.45 10.38
N THR A 68 22.31 2.35 10.48
CA THR A 68 21.72 0.99 10.36
C THR A 68 20.74 0.62 11.47
N ASP A 69 20.74 1.37 12.56
CA ASP A 69 19.80 1.27 13.67
C ASP A 69 18.74 2.40 13.67
N HIS A 70 18.63 3.14 12.58
CA HIS A 70 17.65 4.22 12.40
C HIS A 70 16.50 3.79 11.51
N ILE A 71 15.29 4.18 11.89
CA ILE A 71 14.02 3.82 11.26
C ILE A 71 13.37 5.08 10.70
N PHE A 72 13.09 5.10 9.40
CA PHE A 72 12.43 6.19 8.70
C PHE A 72 11.04 5.76 8.23
N ALA A 73 10.04 6.63 8.41
CA ALA A 73 8.72 6.43 7.81
C ALA A 73 8.70 7.01 6.38
N ILE A 74 8.68 6.12 5.38
CA ILE A 74 8.60 6.49 3.96
C ILE A 74 7.26 5.98 3.42
N SER A 75 6.20 6.71 3.72
CA SER A 75 4.81 6.28 3.52
C SER A 75 4.16 6.79 2.22
N HIS A 76 4.95 7.33 1.28
CA HIS A 76 4.42 7.75 -0.02
C HIS A 76 3.91 6.54 -0.81
N ASP A 77 2.94 6.73 -1.70
CA ASP A 77 2.37 5.66 -2.54
C ASP A 77 3.37 5.04 -3.55
N ILE A 78 4.50 5.70 -3.81
CA ILE A 78 5.68 5.22 -4.55
C ILE A 78 6.72 4.53 -3.64
N GLY A 79 6.40 4.37 -2.35
CA GLY A 79 7.23 3.70 -1.35
C GLY A 79 8.62 4.32 -1.19
N SER A 80 9.60 3.53 -0.80
CA SER A 80 10.99 3.98 -0.70
C SER A 80 11.75 4.13 -2.01
N CYS A 81 11.08 4.04 -3.17
CA CYS A 81 11.70 4.47 -4.43
C CYS A 81 12.07 5.97 -4.42
N LEU A 82 11.51 6.76 -3.49
CA LEU A 82 11.87 8.17 -3.28
C LEU A 82 12.88 8.40 -2.17
N ALA A 83 13.33 7.35 -1.48
CA ALA A 83 14.27 7.50 -0.39
C ALA A 83 15.68 7.80 -0.96
N PRO A 84 16.38 8.80 -0.42
CA PRO A 84 17.79 9.02 -0.72
C PRO A 84 18.62 7.75 -0.53
N VAL A 85 19.67 7.60 -1.34
CA VAL A 85 20.57 6.43 -1.34
C VAL A 85 21.13 6.13 0.05
N TRP A 86 21.42 7.15 0.85
CA TRP A 86 21.94 6.99 2.20
C TRP A 86 20.91 6.37 3.17
N ILE A 87 19.61 6.61 2.98
CA ILE A 87 18.54 5.91 3.71
C ILE A 87 18.43 4.49 3.15
N SER A 88 18.24 4.36 1.84
CA SER A 88 17.91 3.08 1.21
C SER A 88 19.05 2.05 1.32
N GLN A 89 20.30 2.46 1.45
CA GLN A 89 21.43 1.52 1.64
C GLN A 89 21.67 1.13 3.09
N SER A 90 21.34 1.99 4.05
CA SER A 90 21.79 1.83 5.43
C SER A 90 20.65 1.69 6.43
N SER A 91 19.68 2.60 6.37
CA SER A 91 18.62 2.71 7.37
C SER A 91 17.45 1.76 7.08
N VAL A 92 16.65 1.48 8.12
CA VAL A 92 15.41 0.72 8.01
C VAL A 92 14.29 1.64 7.54
N MET A 93 13.53 1.22 6.52
CA MET A 93 12.38 1.97 6.04
C MET A 93 11.07 1.26 6.42
N LEU A 94 10.14 2.02 7.02
CA LEU A 94 8.75 1.64 7.18
C LEU A 94 7.97 2.16 5.98
N GLN A 95 7.34 1.27 5.22
CA GLN A 95 6.65 1.63 3.98
C GLN A 95 5.41 0.76 3.71
N VAL A 96 4.52 1.24 2.84
CA VAL A 96 3.26 0.56 2.45
C VAL A 96 3.39 -0.30 1.20
N LEU A 97 4.51 -0.17 0.48
CA LEU A 97 4.85 -0.89 -0.74
C LEU A 97 6.14 -1.67 -0.49
N ALA A 98 6.26 -2.90 -0.97
CA ALA A 98 7.55 -3.58 -1.05
C ALA A 98 7.72 -4.28 -2.37
N ASP A 99 8.03 -3.48 -3.36
CA ASP A 99 8.57 -3.98 -4.59
C ASP A 99 10.10 -4.07 -4.47
N GLY A 100 10.62 -5.29 -4.51
CA GLY A 100 12.05 -5.59 -4.44
C GLY A 100 12.79 -5.30 -5.74
N ALA A 101 12.08 -5.18 -6.86
CA ALA A 101 12.65 -4.65 -8.08
C ALA A 101 12.66 -3.12 -7.99
N THR A 102 13.72 -2.47 -8.48
CA THR A 102 13.62 -1.10 -9.00
C THR A 102 12.43 -1.09 -9.97
N SER A 103 11.26 -0.69 -9.48
CA SER A 103 10.03 -1.30 -9.97
C SER A 103 9.90 -1.18 -11.47
N SER A 104 9.47 -2.27 -12.10
CA SER A 104 9.14 -2.25 -13.52
C SER A 104 8.16 -1.10 -13.78
N ILE A 105 7.26 -0.82 -12.82
CA ILE A 105 6.33 0.30 -12.74
C ILE A 105 7.06 1.64 -12.70
N VAL A 106 7.88 1.93 -11.70
CA VAL A 106 8.55 3.22 -11.56
C VAL A 106 9.53 3.42 -12.72
N ARG A 107 10.22 2.40 -13.25
CA ARG A 107 11.01 2.53 -14.50
C ARG A 107 10.13 2.69 -15.75
N ARG A 108 8.97 2.06 -15.83
CA ARG A 108 8.02 2.17 -16.97
C ARG A 108 7.28 3.50 -16.94
N TYR A 109 7.10 4.11 -15.77
CA TYR A 109 6.39 5.38 -15.53
C TYR A 109 7.31 6.58 -15.22
N LEU A 110 8.59 6.39 -14.84
CA LEU A 110 9.61 7.46 -14.78
C LEU A 110 10.56 7.41 -15.97
N GLY A 111 10.87 6.23 -16.50
CA GLY A 111 11.82 6.07 -17.62
C GLY A 111 11.22 6.35 -18.99
N LYS A 112 9.88 6.35 -19.12
CA LYS A 112 9.17 6.76 -20.36
C LYS A 112 8.64 8.20 -20.32
N THR A 113 8.65 8.83 -19.16
CA THR A 113 8.01 10.14 -18.94
C THR A 113 8.81 10.93 -17.93
N GLY A 114 9.26 12.13 -18.32
CA GLY A 114 9.84 13.09 -17.38
C GLY A 114 8.90 13.33 -16.21
N GLY A 115 9.29 12.83 -15.03
CA GLY A 115 8.54 12.98 -13.77
C GLY A 115 7.29 12.10 -13.66
N VAL A 116 7.13 11.45 -12.50
CA VAL A 116 5.84 10.90 -12.07
C VAL A 116 4.95 12.08 -11.67
N ARG A 117 3.74 12.12 -12.23
CA ARG A 117 2.69 13.11 -11.96
C ARG A 117 1.62 12.45 -11.09
N CYS A 118 1.50 12.87 -9.83
CA CYS A 118 0.45 12.42 -8.91
C CYS A 118 -0.51 13.58 -8.62
N GLY A 119 -1.71 13.56 -9.22
CA GLY A 119 -2.71 14.65 -9.12
C GLY A 119 -4.02 14.23 -8.44
N TRP A 120 -4.91 15.20 -8.21
CA TRP A 120 -6.29 14.93 -7.82
C TRP A 120 -7.14 14.82 -9.09
N GLY A 121 -7.88 13.72 -9.26
CA GLY A 121 -8.97 13.69 -10.23
C GLY A 121 -10.01 14.76 -9.88
N GLU A 122 -10.68 15.34 -10.90
CA GLU A 122 -11.63 16.46 -10.76
C GLU A 122 -12.55 16.35 -9.51
N GLU A 123 -12.69 17.47 -8.80
CA GLU A 123 -13.29 17.61 -7.46
C GLU A 123 -14.56 16.76 -7.20
N PRO A 124 -14.73 16.27 -5.95
CA PRO A 124 -15.83 16.84 -5.18
C PRO A 124 -15.51 17.10 -3.69
N LYS A 125 -16.27 18.07 -3.18
CA LYS A 125 -16.35 18.55 -1.79
C LYS A 125 -16.48 17.42 -0.74
N TYR A 126 -15.64 17.52 0.30
CA TYR A 126 -15.69 16.85 1.61
C TYR A 126 -15.45 15.32 1.65
N ASP A 127 -14.29 14.90 2.18
CA ASP A 127 -14.11 14.24 3.50
C ASP A 127 -12.63 13.77 3.63
N MET A 128 -11.91 14.26 4.64
CA MET A 128 -10.44 14.13 4.78
C MET A 128 -9.97 12.67 4.92
N TYR A 129 -10.86 11.76 5.29
CA TYR A 129 -10.57 10.33 5.43
C TYR A 129 -10.64 9.54 4.12
N LEU A 130 -11.41 10.00 3.12
CA LEU A 130 -11.48 9.39 1.78
C LEU A 130 -10.37 9.90 0.84
N ALA A 131 -9.80 11.06 1.15
CA ALA A 131 -8.67 11.68 0.46
C ALA A 131 -7.41 10.78 0.42
N LEU A 132 -7.15 9.98 1.47
CA LEU A 132 -6.01 9.04 1.49
C LEU A 132 -6.15 7.88 0.50
N THR A 133 -7.36 7.60 0.00
CA THR A 133 -7.63 6.55 -1.00
C THR A 133 -7.83 7.10 -2.42
N ARG A 134 -7.86 8.43 -2.59
CA ARG A 134 -8.04 9.13 -3.87
C ARG A 134 -6.76 9.76 -4.40
N TYR A 135 -5.59 9.18 -4.08
CA TYR A 135 -4.42 9.36 -4.93
C TYR A 135 -4.67 8.64 -6.23
N ILE A 136 -5.17 9.37 -7.22
CA ILE A 136 -5.24 8.89 -8.58
C ILE A 136 -4.09 9.57 -9.31
N CYS A 137 -3.03 8.84 -9.64
CA CYS A 137 -2.04 9.33 -10.59
C CYS A 137 -2.67 9.41 -12.00
N VAL A 138 -3.63 10.31 -12.22
CA VAL A 138 -4.18 10.58 -13.53
C VAL A 138 -3.38 11.72 -14.13
N GLU A 139 -2.45 11.36 -15.01
CA GLU A 139 -2.28 11.94 -16.34
C GLU A 139 -1.03 11.34 -16.96
N PHE A 140 -1.21 10.23 -17.68
CA PHE A 140 -0.28 9.82 -18.72
C PHE A 140 -0.94 10.10 -20.05
N ASP A 141 -1.01 11.37 -20.40
CA ASP A 141 -1.19 11.70 -21.80
C ASP A 141 0.10 11.32 -22.50
N ALA A 142 0.01 10.37 -23.41
CA ALA A 142 1.08 10.04 -24.34
C ALA A 142 1.39 11.21 -25.31
N ASP A 143 0.74 12.36 -25.12
CA ASP A 143 0.89 13.56 -25.93
C ASP A 143 0.77 14.89 -25.14
N ILE A 144 1.07 14.90 -23.83
CA ILE A 144 1.33 16.19 -23.16
C ILE A 144 2.68 16.66 -23.70
N SER A 145 2.62 17.61 -24.63
CA SER A 145 3.70 18.56 -24.85
C SER A 145 4.09 19.08 -23.47
N LEU A 146 5.18 18.54 -22.92
CA LEU A 146 5.87 19.15 -21.80
C LEU A 146 6.00 20.63 -22.13
N ASP A 147 5.57 21.48 -21.21
CA ASP A 147 5.95 22.89 -21.26
C ASP A 147 7.45 22.95 -21.59
N PRO A 148 7.84 23.59 -22.72
CA PRO A 148 9.22 23.62 -23.16
C PRO A 148 10.19 24.14 -22.09
N GLU A 149 9.71 24.89 -21.09
CA GLU A 149 10.52 25.36 -19.96
C GLU A 149 10.81 24.28 -18.90
N VAL A 150 9.96 23.26 -18.76
CA VAL A 150 10.15 22.13 -17.81
C VAL A 150 11.07 21.05 -18.41
N LYS A 151 11.26 21.08 -19.73
CA LYS A 151 12.24 20.27 -20.45
C LYS A 151 13.64 20.85 -20.24
N GLY A 152 14.28 20.47 -19.13
CA GLY A 152 15.71 20.72 -18.94
C GLY A 152 16.18 21.12 -17.56
N ASP A 153 15.39 20.93 -16.50
CA ASP A 153 15.91 21.09 -15.13
C ASP A 153 16.90 19.95 -14.80
N PRO A 154 18.22 20.22 -14.79
CA PRO A 154 19.22 19.19 -14.55
C PRO A 154 19.13 18.65 -13.13
N ALA A 155 18.65 19.44 -12.16
CA ALA A 155 18.52 19.03 -10.77
C ALA A 155 17.41 17.99 -10.61
N ARG A 156 16.29 18.14 -11.32
CA ARG A 156 15.18 17.19 -11.32
C ARG A 156 15.55 15.87 -12.00
N GLN A 157 16.30 15.93 -13.11
CA GLN A 157 16.80 14.72 -13.77
C GLN A 157 17.82 13.99 -12.88
N GLU A 158 18.73 14.73 -12.24
CA GLU A 158 19.70 14.17 -11.30
C GLU A 158 19.02 13.56 -10.06
N PHE A 159 17.89 14.12 -9.59
CA PHE A 159 17.06 13.55 -8.53
C PHE A 159 16.44 12.20 -8.94
N ILE A 160 15.85 12.13 -10.14
CA ILE A 160 15.29 10.88 -10.68
C ILE A 160 16.40 9.83 -10.83
N ASP A 161 17.53 10.22 -11.43
CA ASP A 161 18.67 9.34 -11.66
C ASP A 161 19.27 8.83 -10.34
N ARG A 162 19.33 9.67 -9.28
CA ARG A 162 19.80 9.27 -7.95
C ARG A 162 18.82 8.37 -7.20
N SER A 163 17.52 8.63 -7.32
CA SER A 163 16.48 7.87 -6.61
C SER A 163 16.26 6.47 -7.23
N LEU A 164 16.64 6.27 -8.50
CA LEU A 164 16.50 4.99 -9.20
C LEU A 164 17.75 4.08 -9.14
N GLN A 165 18.79 4.48 -8.42
CA GLN A 165 20.08 3.77 -8.36
C GLN A 165 20.12 2.57 -7.40
N GLY A 166 19.08 2.32 -6.60
CA GLY A 166 19.04 1.23 -5.62
C GLY A 166 17.70 0.48 -5.59
N PRO A 167 17.64 -0.71 -4.95
CA PRO A 167 16.39 -1.44 -4.79
C PRO A 167 15.42 -0.62 -3.94
N CYS A 168 14.17 -0.52 -4.39
CA CYS A 168 13.13 0.20 -3.65
C CYS A 168 12.74 -0.52 -2.36
N PHE A 169 13.11 -1.78 -2.18
CA PHE A 169 12.92 -2.55 -0.95
C PHE A 169 14.03 -3.57 -0.78
N VAL A 170 14.56 -3.70 0.44
CA VAL A 170 15.56 -4.72 0.79
C VAL A 170 14.98 -5.65 1.86
N ALA A 171 14.70 -6.90 1.45
CA ALA A 171 14.19 -7.93 2.35
C ALA A 171 15.13 -8.15 3.55
N GLY A 172 14.56 -8.23 4.75
CA GLY A 172 15.31 -8.41 5.99
C GLY A 172 15.90 -7.12 6.58
N LYS A 173 15.89 -6.01 5.83
CA LYS A 173 16.26 -4.67 6.30
C LYS A 173 15.02 -3.78 6.42
N ASP A 174 14.19 -3.72 5.37
CA ASP A 174 12.99 -2.87 5.30
C ASP A 174 11.74 -3.58 5.82
N ILE A 175 10.78 -2.81 6.31
CA ILE A 175 9.53 -3.31 6.90
C ILE A 175 8.35 -2.76 6.12
N VAL A 176 7.46 -3.68 5.73
CA VAL A 176 6.20 -3.36 5.07
C VAL A 176 5.10 -3.38 6.10
N ILE A 177 4.33 -2.31 6.14
CA ILE A 177 3.20 -2.16 7.05
C ILE A 177 1.89 -2.08 6.26
N PRO A 178 0.81 -2.69 6.76
CA PRO A 178 -0.50 -2.54 6.13
C PRO A 178 -0.97 -1.08 6.27
N PRO A 179 -1.72 -0.53 5.29
CA PRO A 179 -2.36 0.76 5.45
C PRO A 179 -3.44 0.71 6.53
N PHE A 180 -3.75 1.86 7.11
CA PHE A 180 -4.90 1.99 7.99
C PHE A 180 -6.19 1.83 7.19
N ILE A 181 -7.07 0.93 7.62
CA ILE A 181 -8.35 0.65 6.94
C ILE A 181 -9.57 1.29 7.62
N GLY A 182 -9.40 2.05 8.71
CA GLY A 182 -10.46 2.81 9.43
C GLY A 182 -11.05 2.12 10.68
N GLU A 183 -11.41 2.90 11.72
CA GLU A 183 -11.94 2.38 13.01
C GLU A 183 -13.34 1.76 12.89
N ARG A 184 -14.21 2.30 12.02
CA ARG A 184 -15.55 1.74 11.74
C ARG A 184 -15.51 0.30 11.19
N TYR A 185 -14.32 -0.17 10.84
CA TYR A 185 -14.06 -1.44 10.17
C TYR A 185 -13.23 -2.39 11.04
N SER A 186 -12.97 -2.01 12.30
CA SER A 186 -12.34 -2.83 13.35
C SER A 186 -13.33 -3.76 14.09
N LEU A 187 -14.52 -3.96 13.54
CA LEU A 187 -15.66 -4.62 14.19
C LEU A 187 -15.43 -6.11 14.45
N SER A 188 -16.04 -6.58 15.54
CA SER A 188 -15.94 -7.92 16.11
C SER A 188 -16.16 -9.05 15.11
N LEU A 189 -15.47 -10.19 15.33
CA LEU A 189 -15.67 -11.49 14.66
C LEU A 189 -17.13 -11.80 14.33
N ASP A 190 -18.07 -11.45 15.21
CA ASP A 190 -19.48 -11.78 15.07
C ASP A 190 -20.26 -10.97 14.02
N ALA A 191 -19.79 -9.79 13.63
CA ALA A 191 -20.50 -8.95 12.67
C ALA A 191 -20.34 -9.45 11.23
N TYR A 192 -19.15 -9.96 10.89
CA TYR A 192 -18.76 -10.25 9.51
C TYR A 192 -18.41 -11.73 9.24
N PHE A 193 -17.78 -12.43 10.18
CA PHE A 193 -17.35 -13.82 9.97
C PHE A 193 -18.39 -14.88 10.31
N ASN A 194 -19.40 -14.53 11.12
CA ASN A 194 -20.34 -15.51 11.70
C ASN A 194 -21.81 -15.30 11.29
N LYS A 195 -22.18 -14.21 10.61
CA LYS A 195 -23.59 -13.85 10.37
C LYS A 195 -24.07 -13.90 8.92
N ARG A 196 -23.18 -13.98 7.93
CA ARG A 196 -23.57 -13.85 6.52
C ARG A 196 -23.07 -15.02 5.69
N GLU A 197 -24.01 -15.63 4.97
CA GLU A 197 -23.71 -16.58 3.91
C GLU A 197 -22.88 -15.89 2.83
N LYS A 198 -21.85 -16.57 2.33
CA LYS A 198 -21.02 -16.08 1.23
C LYS A 198 -21.68 -16.47 -0.09
N ASP A 199 -22.58 -15.62 -0.59
CA ASP A 199 -23.38 -15.87 -1.80
C ASP A 199 -22.83 -15.17 -3.07
N ILE A 200 -21.64 -14.57 -2.98
CA ILE A 200 -20.91 -14.02 -4.12
C ILE A 200 -19.56 -14.75 -4.22
N ASP A 201 -19.34 -15.53 -5.27
CA ASP A 201 -18.08 -16.29 -5.42
C ASP A 201 -16.89 -15.37 -5.59
N PHE A 202 -16.96 -14.43 -6.53
CA PHE A 202 -15.87 -13.54 -6.91
C PHE A 202 -16.35 -12.09 -6.98
N TYR A 203 -15.57 -11.18 -6.42
CA TYR A 203 -15.94 -9.77 -6.33
C TYR A 203 -14.75 -8.84 -6.52
N PHE A 204 -14.96 -7.79 -7.30
CA PHE A 204 -14.10 -6.62 -7.33
C PHE A 204 -14.96 -5.36 -7.33
N ARG A 205 -14.71 -4.43 -6.39
CA ARG A 205 -15.20 -3.06 -6.49
C ARG A 205 -14.05 -2.08 -6.40
N GLY A 206 -13.98 -1.19 -7.38
CA GLY A 206 -12.87 -0.27 -7.57
C GLY A 206 -13.09 0.55 -8.83
N SER A 207 -12.47 1.73 -8.90
CA SER A 207 -12.46 2.51 -10.15
C SER A 207 -11.95 1.64 -11.30
N VAL A 208 -12.60 1.76 -12.46
CA VAL A 208 -12.21 1.20 -13.77
C VAL A 208 -12.14 2.34 -14.79
N LEU A 209 -10.93 2.79 -15.14
CA LEU A 209 -10.71 3.82 -16.16
C LEU A 209 -10.60 3.23 -17.58
N PRO A 210 -11.02 3.97 -18.62
CA PRO A 210 -10.99 3.53 -20.03
C PRO A 210 -9.57 3.57 -20.67
N MET A 211 -8.52 3.52 -19.86
CA MET A 211 -7.12 3.57 -20.26
C MET A 211 -6.36 2.38 -19.68
N PRO A 212 -5.21 1.95 -20.23
CA PRO A 212 -4.48 0.76 -19.76
C PRO A 212 -3.67 1.00 -18.46
N TYR A 213 -4.32 1.53 -17.41
CA TYR A 213 -3.77 1.56 -16.04
C TYR A 213 -4.04 0.22 -15.33
N SER A 214 -3.42 -0.03 -14.17
CA SER A 214 -3.51 -1.33 -13.50
C SER A 214 -3.09 -2.49 -14.41
N PHE A 215 -2.22 -2.22 -15.39
CA PHE A 215 -1.74 -3.18 -16.38
C PHE A 215 -2.84 -3.87 -17.21
N GLY A 216 -4.02 -3.26 -17.33
CA GLY A 216 -5.15 -3.89 -18.03
C GLY A 216 -5.97 -4.85 -17.15
N VAL A 217 -5.55 -5.13 -15.92
CA VAL A 217 -6.22 -6.11 -15.03
C VAL A 217 -7.64 -5.67 -14.70
N ARG A 218 -7.85 -4.41 -14.33
CA ARG A 218 -9.18 -3.91 -13.95
C ARG A 218 -10.14 -3.81 -15.13
N GLN A 219 -9.62 -3.50 -16.31
CA GLN A 219 -10.38 -3.49 -17.57
C GLN A 219 -10.85 -4.89 -17.88
N TRP A 220 -9.94 -5.85 -17.82
CA TRP A 220 -10.25 -7.26 -18.05
C TRP A 220 -11.27 -7.81 -17.03
N LEU A 221 -11.13 -7.47 -15.74
CA LEU A 221 -12.14 -7.82 -14.72
C LEU A 221 -13.51 -7.23 -15.04
N SER A 222 -13.56 -6.00 -15.56
CA SER A 222 -14.80 -5.35 -15.99
C SER A 222 -15.43 -6.04 -17.20
N GLU A 223 -14.64 -6.37 -18.22
CA GLU A 223 -15.10 -7.12 -19.41
C GLU A 223 -15.66 -8.51 -19.06
N LYS A 224 -15.13 -9.14 -18.01
CA LYS A 224 -15.63 -10.43 -17.49
C LYS A 224 -16.87 -10.31 -16.59
N GLY A 225 -17.35 -9.08 -16.33
CA GLY A 225 -18.47 -8.82 -15.44
C GLY A 225 -18.16 -9.07 -13.96
N LEU A 226 -16.87 -9.02 -13.59
CA LEU A 226 -16.39 -9.23 -12.22
C LEU A 226 -16.12 -7.91 -11.48
N ALA A 227 -16.06 -6.79 -12.21
CA ALA A 227 -15.88 -5.45 -11.66
C ALA A 227 -17.21 -4.73 -11.47
N PHE A 228 -17.41 -4.17 -10.28
CA PHE A 228 -18.48 -3.24 -9.95
C PHE A 228 -17.84 -1.87 -9.73
N ASP A 229 -18.31 -0.82 -10.40
CA ASP A 229 -17.68 0.50 -10.30
C ASP A 229 -18.08 1.22 -8.99
N PHE A 230 -17.19 2.07 -8.47
CA PHE A 230 -17.54 3.12 -7.50
C PHE A 230 -18.29 4.28 -8.16
N LEU A 231 -18.12 4.46 -9.47
CA LEU A 231 -18.66 5.55 -10.27
C LEU A 231 -19.59 5.00 -11.35
N VAL A 232 -20.85 4.77 -11.01
CA VAL A 232 -21.90 4.75 -12.04
C VAL A 232 -22.37 6.19 -12.18
N ASN A 233 -22.07 6.83 -13.32
CA ASN A 233 -22.54 8.18 -13.69
C ASN A 233 -22.01 9.38 -12.87
N ASN A 234 -20.72 9.46 -12.53
CA ASN A 234 -20.13 10.61 -11.80
C ASN A 234 -20.78 10.91 -10.43
N GLU A 235 -21.70 10.08 -9.95
CA GLU A 235 -22.19 10.13 -8.59
C GLU A 235 -21.34 9.16 -7.76
N ALA A 236 -20.54 9.73 -6.85
CA ALA A 236 -19.90 8.94 -5.82
C ALA A 236 -21.01 8.21 -5.06
N LEU A 237 -21.07 6.88 -5.20
CA LEU A 237 -21.84 6.08 -4.26
C LEU A 237 -21.12 6.18 -2.91
N THR A 238 -21.58 7.16 -2.14
CA THR A 238 -21.43 7.38 -0.70
C THR A 238 -22.06 6.23 0.10
N ASN A 239 -21.84 4.99 -0.32
CA ASN A 239 -22.47 3.84 0.30
C ASN A 239 -21.38 2.85 0.73
N ASP A 240 -20.51 3.30 1.64
CA ASP A 240 -19.56 2.44 2.36
C ASP A 240 -20.27 1.18 2.88
N ASP A 241 -21.52 1.31 3.33
CA ASP A 241 -22.38 0.19 3.75
C ASP A 241 -22.61 -0.85 2.64
N LEU A 242 -22.81 -0.41 1.39
CA LEU A 242 -22.96 -1.31 0.24
C LEU A 242 -21.65 -2.04 -0.05
N TYR A 243 -20.54 -1.32 -0.10
CA TYR A 243 -19.22 -1.89 -0.35
C TYR A 243 -18.88 -3.00 0.65
N TRP A 244 -19.06 -2.72 1.95
CA TRP A 244 -18.82 -3.71 3.00
C TRP A 244 -19.86 -4.83 3.00
N ARG A 245 -21.12 -4.53 2.66
CA ARG A 245 -22.15 -5.57 2.50
C ARG A 245 -21.77 -6.58 1.42
N GLU A 246 -21.22 -6.11 0.31
CA GLU A 246 -20.76 -6.98 -0.77
C GLU A 246 -19.50 -7.73 -0.38
N LEU A 247 -18.46 -7.06 0.13
CA LEU A 247 -17.24 -7.71 0.64
C LEU A 247 -17.54 -8.85 1.62
N THR A 248 -18.48 -8.62 2.54
CA THR A 248 -18.82 -9.60 3.59
C THR A 248 -19.63 -10.77 3.07
N ARG A 249 -20.27 -10.63 1.91
CA ARG A 249 -20.97 -11.68 1.15
C ARG A 249 -20.07 -12.37 0.14
N SER A 250 -18.89 -11.82 -0.14
CA SER A 250 -17.96 -12.37 -1.12
C SER A 250 -17.02 -13.41 -0.54
N LEU A 251 -16.82 -14.48 -1.30
CA LEU A 251 -15.91 -15.57 -0.98
C LEU A 251 -14.47 -15.19 -1.35
N PHE A 252 -14.27 -14.73 -2.59
CA PHE A 252 -13.00 -14.23 -3.11
C PHE A 252 -13.11 -12.75 -3.51
N CYS A 253 -12.12 -11.95 -3.10
CA CYS A 253 -12.08 -10.51 -3.37
C CYS A 253 -10.81 -10.17 -4.14
N PHE A 254 -10.95 -9.76 -5.39
CA PHE A 254 -9.80 -9.34 -6.20
C PHE A 254 -9.19 -8.06 -5.63
N SER A 255 -7.87 -8.09 -5.50
CA SER A 255 -7.03 -6.95 -5.15
C SER A 255 -6.03 -6.71 -6.28
N PRO A 256 -6.51 -6.18 -7.44
CA PRO A 256 -5.63 -5.80 -8.53
C PRO A 256 -4.84 -4.54 -8.18
N PRO A 257 -3.70 -4.32 -8.85
CA PRO A 257 -2.91 -3.11 -8.67
C PRO A 257 -3.72 -1.85 -9.04
N GLY A 258 -3.21 -0.69 -8.69
CA GLY A 258 -3.69 0.60 -9.18
C GLY A 258 -2.69 1.20 -10.14
N TRP A 259 -2.35 2.45 -9.89
CA TRP A 259 -1.17 3.08 -10.47
C TRP A 259 0.13 2.48 -9.90
N PHE A 260 0.06 2.06 -8.64
CA PHE A 260 1.10 1.32 -7.93
C PHE A 260 0.54 -0.01 -7.41
N GLU A 261 1.41 -0.90 -6.94
CA GLU A 261 1.03 -2.27 -6.56
C GLU A 261 0.28 -2.36 -5.25
N TRP A 262 0.49 -1.41 -4.33
CA TRP A 262 -0.16 -1.48 -3.02
C TRP A 262 -1.67 -1.22 -3.13
N SER A 263 -2.43 -1.88 -2.25
CA SER A 263 -3.89 -1.74 -2.24
C SER A 263 -4.47 -1.88 -0.83
N PRO A 264 -5.28 -0.91 -0.36
CA PRO A 264 -6.02 -1.06 0.89
C PRO A 264 -7.07 -2.18 0.81
N ARG A 265 -7.53 -2.53 -0.41
CA ARG A 265 -8.56 -3.56 -0.65
C ARG A 265 -8.15 -4.93 -0.15
N THR A 266 -6.86 -5.26 -0.21
CA THR A 266 -6.33 -6.52 0.33
C THR A 266 -6.67 -6.66 1.81
N TYR A 267 -6.46 -5.59 2.59
CA TYR A 267 -6.65 -5.59 4.03
C TYR A 267 -8.13 -5.41 4.42
N GLN A 268 -8.90 -4.70 3.60
CA GLN A 268 -10.37 -4.65 3.73
C GLN A 268 -11.01 -6.01 3.48
N ALA A 269 -10.54 -6.77 2.47
CA ALA A 269 -10.98 -8.14 2.21
C ALA A 269 -10.67 -9.06 3.40
N ILE A 270 -9.45 -8.98 3.95
CA ILE A 270 -9.06 -9.72 5.15
C ILE A 270 -9.99 -9.40 6.32
N ALA A 271 -10.26 -8.11 6.60
CA ALA A 271 -11.15 -7.70 7.67
C ALA A 271 -12.61 -8.13 7.46
N ALA A 272 -13.07 -8.20 6.21
CA ALA A 272 -14.40 -8.69 5.85
C ALA A 272 -14.54 -10.23 5.81
N GLY A 273 -13.44 -10.96 6.04
CA GLY A 273 -13.42 -12.41 5.87
C GLY A 273 -13.63 -12.89 4.43
N CYS A 274 -13.25 -12.06 3.46
CA CYS A 274 -13.20 -12.40 2.06
C CYS A 274 -11.77 -12.82 1.70
N ILE A 275 -11.59 -13.96 1.03
CA ILE A 275 -10.26 -14.46 0.65
C ILE A 275 -9.67 -13.49 -0.39
N PRO A 276 -8.60 -12.73 -0.06
CA PRO A 276 -7.99 -11.82 -1.02
C PRO A 276 -7.34 -12.61 -2.17
N VAL A 277 -7.67 -12.22 -3.40
CA VAL A 277 -6.98 -12.64 -4.62
C VAL A 277 -6.07 -11.49 -5.04
N VAL A 278 -4.81 -11.55 -4.62
CA VAL A 278 -3.82 -10.49 -4.81
C VAL A 278 -3.11 -10.69 -6.13
N ILE A 279 -3.37 -9.80 -7.10
CA ILE A 279 -2.70 -9.80 -8.40
C ILE A 279 -1.52 -8.84 -8.31
N LYS A 280 -0.30 -9.33 -8.46
CA LYS A 280 0.94 -8.56 -8.19
C LYS A 280 2.13 -9.11 -8.98
N GLU A 281 3.21 -8.34 -9.09
CA GLU A 281 4.50 -8.89 -9.53
C GLU A 281 5.00 -9.95 -8.53
N LYS A 282 5.80 -10.90 -9.02
CA LYS A 282 6.28 -12.02 -8.19
C LYS A 282 7.16 -11.56 -7.04
N GLU A 283 7.90 -10.48 -7.25
CA GLU A 283 8.87 -9.92 -6.33
C GLU A 283 8.22 -9.07 -5.22
N THR A 284 6.95 -8.67 -5.40
CA THR A 284 6.21 -7.85 -4.43
C THR A 284 6.00 -8.59 -3.12
N ARG A 285 6.42 -7.99 -2.01
CA ARG A 285 6.29 -8.54 -0.66
C ARG A 285 5.05 -7.99 0.05
N MET A 286 4.38 -8.85 0.79
CA MET A 286 3.28 -8.49 1.68
C MET A 286 3.77 -8.15 3.09
N PRO A 287 2.99 -7.39 3.88
CA PRO A 287 3.31 -7.13 5.27
C PRO A 287 3.50 -8.41 6.06
N PHE A 288 4.54 -8.40 6.88
CA PHE A 288 4.82 -9.45 7.86
C PHE A 288 5.02 -10.85 7.24
N GLU A 289 5.53 -10.95 6.02
CA GLU A 289 5.80 -12.22 5.31
C GLU A 289 6.76 -13.20 6.03
N GLY A 290 7.38 -12.83 7.15
CA GLY A 290 8.13 -13.74 8.03
C GLY A 290 7.38 -14.22 9.28
N PHE A 291 6.23 -13.61 9.59
CA PHE A 291 5.44 -13.87 10.80
C PHE A 291 4.08 -14.49 10.49
N VAL A 292 3.52 -14.22 9.30
CA VAL A 292 2.22 -14.72 8.86
C VAL A 292 2.35 -15.40 7.50
N SER A 293 1.85 -16.63 7.40
CA SER A 293 1.87 -17.41 6.16
C SER A 293 0.69 -17.02 5.24
N TRP A 294 0.89 -16.00 4.40
CA TRP A 294 -0.15 -15.47 3.49
C TRP A 294 -0.83 -16.54 2.62
N ASN A 295 -0.10 -17.54 2.13
CA ASN A 295 -0.66 -18.63 1.32
C ASN A 295 -1.75 -19.46 2.03
N ASN A 296 -1.86 -19.35 3.36
CA ASN A 296 -2.89 -20.02 4.13
C ASN A 296 -4.24 -19.31 4.07
N PHE A 297 -4.29 -18.04 3.65
CA PHE A 297 -5.53 -17.23 3.67
C PHE A 297 -5.69 -16.29 2.47
N ALA A 298 -4.73 -16.24 1.55
CA ALA A 298 -4.75 -15.43 0.35
C ALA A 298 -4.39 -16.28 -0.87
N VAL A 299 -4.88 -15.86 -2.04
CA VAL A 299 -4.46 -16.39 -3.35
C VAL A 299 -3.59 -15.33 -4.01
N PHE A 300 -2.37 -15.69 -4.38
CA PHE A 300 -1.51 -14.84 -5.21
C PHE A 300 -1.66 -15.24 -6.66
N VAL A 301 -1.81 -14.23 -7.51
CA VAL A 301 -1.88 -14.35 -8.96
C VAL A 301 -0.75 -13.53 -9.56
N ASP A 302 0.03 -14.14 -10.45
CA ASP A 302 1.10 -13.44 -11.15
C ASP A 302 0.52 -12.40 -12.11
N LEU A 303 0.97 -11.16 -11.97
CA LEU A 303 0.56 -10.05 -12.84
C LEU A 303 0.86 -10.32 -14.31
N GLU A 304 1.90 -11.09 -14.65
CA GLU A 304 2.21 -11.42 -16.05
C GLU A 304 1.25 -12.46 -16.64
N ASN A 305 0.64 -13.32 -15.80
CA ASN A 305 -0.15 -14.48 -16.20
C ASN A 305 -1.59 -14.44 -15.67
N TYR A 306 -2.06 -13.26 -15.24
CA TYR A 306 -3.29 -13.14 -14.45
C TYR A 306 -4.55 -13.66 -15.15
N VAL A 307 -4.62 -13.58 -16.49
CA VAL A 307 -5.78 -14.07 -17.26
C VAL A 307 -5.95 -15.57 -17.07
N GLU A 308 -4.89 -16.34 -17.34
CA GLU A 308 -4.93 -17.80 -17.26
C GLU A 308 -5.14 -18.28 -15.82
N GLU A 309 -4.43 -17.68 -14.86
CA GLU A 309 -4.50 -18.06 -13.45
C GLU A 309 -5.87 -17.74 -12.82
N VAL A 310 -6.46 -16.58 -13.12
CA VAL A 310 -7.79 -16.21 -12.61
C VAL A 310 -8.87 -17.10 -13.23
N GLU A 311 -8.80 -17.38 -14.54
CA GLU A 311 -9.77 -18.27 -15.19
C GLU A 311 -9.68 -19.70 -14.65
N ALA A 312 -8.46 -20.20 -14.39
CA ALA A 312 -8.26 -21.49 -13.73
C ALA A 312 -8.88 -21.51 -12.33
N LEU A 313 -8.55 -20.53 -11.48
CA LEU A 313 -9.12 -20.40 -10.13
C LEU A 313 -10.65 -20.40 -10.16
N MET A 314 -11.26 -19.58 -11.02
CA MET A 314 -12.71 -19.51 -11.15
C MET A 314 -13.32 -20.83 -11.61
N GLY A 315 -12.67 -21.51 -12.55
CA GLY A 315 -13.10 -22.82 -13.04
C GLY A 315 -13.05 -23.90 -11.95
N GLU A 316 -11.97 -23.95 -11.18
CA GLU A 316 -11.76 -24.92 -10.10
C GLU A 316 -12.73 -24.70 -8.94
N VAL A 317 -12.97 -23.44 -8.56
CA VAL A 317 -13.99 -23.08 -7.55
C VAL A 317 -15.39 -23.51 -8.00
N LYS A 318 -15.77 -23.24 -9.25
CA LYS A 318 -17.08 -23.68 -9.78
C LYS A 318 -17.26 -25.20 -9.82
N ARG A 319 -16.17 -25.96 -9.92
CA ARG A 319 -16.19 -27.43 -9.89
C ARG A 319 -16.16 -28.01 -8.46
N GLY A 320 -16.09 -27.17 -7.43
CA GLY A 320 -16.00 -27.60 -6.02
C GLY A 320 -14.62 -28.15 -5.64
N GLU A 321 -13.60 -27.97 -6.50
CA GLU A 321 -12.25 -28.50 -6.26
C GLU A 321 -11.53 -27.74 -5.13
N TRP A 322 -12.03 -26.55 -4.78
CA TRP A 322 -11.48 -25.68 -3.75
C TRP A 322 -12.20 -25.73 -2.40
N ASP A 323 -13.30 -26.48 -2.24
CA ASP A 323 -14.17 -26.39 -1.05
C ASP A 323 -13.40 -26.53 0.28
N LEU A 324 -12.60 -27.58 0.41
CA LEU A 324 -11.78 -27.81 1.62
C LEU A 324 -10.70 -26.73 1.80
N ARG A 325 -10.17 -26.17 0.71
CA ARG A 325 -9.14 -25.12 0.76
C ARG A 325 -9.75 -23.79 1.19
N ILE A 326 -10.95 -23.48 0.68
CA ILE A 326 -11.75 -22.32 1.06
C ILE A 326 -12.06 -22.35 2.56
N GLU A 327 -12.54 -23.47 3.09
CA GLU A 327 -12.84 -23.61 4.53
C GLU A 327 -11.60 -23.32 5.39
N LYS A 328 -10.45 -23.88 5.01
CA LYS A 328 -9.17 -23.65 5.69
C LYS A 328 -8.73 -22.19 5.61
N MET A 329 -8.87 -21.57 4.44
CA MET A 329 -8.51 -20.16 4.23
C MET A 329 -9.38 -19.22 5.06
N GLN A 330 -10.69 -19.46 5.11
CA GLN A 330 -11.59 -18.68 5.95
C GLN A 330 -11.32 -18.86 7.44
N ALA A 331 -10.99 -20.08 7.89
CA ALA A 331 -10.59 -20.32 9.27
C ALA A 331 -9.31 -19.57 9.63
N GLU A 332 -8.32 -19.54 8.73
CA GLU A 332 -7.08 -18.78 8.95
C GLU A 332 -7.34 -17.27 8.95
N LEU A 333 -8.20 -16.73 8.06
CA LEU A 333 -8.60 -15.32 8.08
C LEU A 333 -9.16 -14.91 9.45
N LYS A 334 -10.02 -15.73 10.06
CA LYS A 334 -10.56 -15.50 11.41
C LYS A 334 -9.45 -15.38 12.47
N ARG A 335 -8.35 -16.10 12.28
CA ARG A 335 -7.20 -16.10 13.20
C ARG A 335 -6.28 -14.89 13.01
N VAL A 336 -6.06 -14.45 11.76
CA VAL A 336 -4.99 -13.49 11.44
C VAL A 336 -5.44 -12.06 11.18
N TRP A 337 -6.73 -11.81 10.94
CA TRP A 337 -7.20 -10.48 10.48
C TRP A 337 -6.75 -9.32 11.37
N ARG A 338 -6.69 -9.53 12.69
CA ARG A 338 -6.28 -8.51 13.67
C ARG A 338 -4.83 -8.06 13.52
N VAL A 339 -3.97 -8.89 12.93
CA VAL A 339 -2.56 -8.53 12.67
C VAL A 339 -2.46 -7.36 11.69
N PHE A 340 -3.49 -7.16 10.85
CA PHE A 340 -3.50 -6.13 9.81
C PHE A 340 -4.39 -4.92 10.15
N THR A 341 -4.88 -4.83 11.39
CA THR A 341 -5.75 -3.73 11.85
C THR A 341 -5.10 -2.94 12.97
N TYR A 342 -5.34 -1.63 13.01
CA TYR A 342 -4.82 -0.74 14.06
C TYR A 342 -5.99 -0.32 14.98
N GLY A 343 -5.94 -0.64 16.28
CA GLY A 343 -6.99 -0.28 17.27
C GLY A 343 -6.92 -1.03 18.61
N ASP A 344 -7.52 -0.43 19.65
CA ASP A 344 -7.37 -0.74 21.10
C ASP A 344 -8.01 -2.05 21.62
N SER A 345 -8.30 -3.03 20.77
CA SER A 345 -8.91 -4.30 21.23
C SER A 345 -8.22 -5.55 20.72
N GLY A 346 -6.88 -5.56 20.77
CA GLY A 346 -6.16 -6.80 21.08
C GLY A 346 -6.60 -7.24 22.48
N GLY A 347 -7.44 -8.27 22.55
CA GLY A 347 -8.12 -8.66 23.79
C GLY A 347 -7.15 -9.06 24.88
N GLY A 348 -7.12 -8.27 25.96
CA GLY A 348 -6.91 -8.81 27.28
C GLY A 348 -8.11 -9.68 27.64
N GLY A 349 -7.88 -10.99 27.83
CA GLY A 349 -8.88 -11.94 28.32
C GLY A 349 -8.95 -13.21 27.48
N GLY A 350 -8.04 -14.15 27.75
CA GLY A 350 -8.08 -15.51 27.21
C GLY A 350 -6.75 -16.21 27.44
N GLU A 351 -6.70 -17.01 28.50
CA GLU A 351 -5.54 -17.79 28.94
C GLU A 351 -4.95 -18.69 27.83
N GLU A 352 -3.63 -18.87 27.95
CA GLU A 352 -2.76 -19.85 27.28
C GLU A 352 -2.42 -19.64 25.79
N GLY A 353 -1.28 -18.98 25.56
CA GLY A 353 -0.36 -19.38 24.48
C GLY A 353 -0.34 -18.55 23.19
N GLY A 354 -0.62 -17.25 23.23
CA GLY A 354 -0.53 -16.37 22.05
C GLY A 354 0.53 -15.28 22.21
N ARG A 355 1.47 -15.17 21.27
CA ARG A 355 2.38 -14.00 21.19
C ARG A 355 1.52 -12.75 20.93
N GLU A 356 1.48 -11.86 21.90
CA GLU A 356 0.85 -10.55 21.77
C GLU A 356 1.68 -9.70 20.79
N PHE A 357 1.05 -9.28 19.68
CA PHE A 357 1.59 -8.22 18.83
C PHE A 357 0.84 -6.94 19.19
N LEU A 358 1.42 -6.17 20.10
CA LEU A 358 1.08 -4.76 20.31
C LEU A 358 2.05 -3.95 19.43
N TRP A 359 1.52 -3.06 18.58
CA TRP A 359 2.30 -2.07 17.83
C TRP A 359 2.49 -0.80 18.65
#